data_AF-A0A932DAL6-F1
#
_entry.id   AF-A0A932DAL6-F1
#
_cell.length_a   1.000
_cell.length_b   1.000
_cell.length_c   1.000
_cell.angle_alpha   90.00
_cell.angle_beta   90.00
_cell.angle_gamma   90.00
#
_symmetry.space_group_name_H-M   'P 1'
#
loop_
_entity.id
_entity.type
_entity.pdbx_description
1 polymer ?
#
loop_
_entity_poly.entity_id
_entity_poly.type
_entity_poly.pdbx_seq_one_letter_code
_entity_poly.pdbx_strand_id
1 'polypeptide(L)'
;MKRLVQLRPTTTARLRNAALVALLLLANTGRLFAQAFDSTELKVGIGNSLAVIMMFGFVLGIAAVIAGGFAIRRGDVDQGKLSIIGGAIIAAAPAVIYAFFKIFGIDDNSSVGVGAF
;
A
#
# COMPACT_ATOMS: atom_id res chain seq x y z
N MET A 1 51.56 -59.98 6.64
CA MET A 1 50.96 -59.00 7.56
C MET A 1 51.61 -57.64 7.36
N LYS A 2 50.89 -56.61 6.89
CA LYS A 2 51.21 -55.20 7.18
C LYS A 2 49.95 -54.37 6.88
N ARG A 3 49.44 -53.74 7.94
CA ARG A 3 48.17 -53.03 8.01
C ARG A 3 48.18 -51.78 7.14
N LEU A 4 47.10 -51.58 6.40
CA LEU A 4 46.74 -50.32 5.76
C LEU A 4 46.55 -49.25 6.84
N VAL A 5 47.34 -48.18 6.76
CA VAL A 5 47.18 -46.99 7.61
C VAL A 5 45.91 -46.28 7.16
N GLN A 6 44.88 -46.33 8.00
CA GLN A 6 43.60 -45.66 7.80
C GLN A 6 43.79 -44.14 7.82
N LEU A 7 43.44 -43.48 6.71
CA LEU A 7 43.28 -42.03 6.62
C LEU A 7 42.12 -41.62 7.54
N ARG A 8 42.40 -40.87 8.61
CA ARG A 8 41.38 -40.23 9.46
C ARG A 8 40.71 -39.07 8.69
N PRO A 9 39.41 -39.12 8.36
CA PRO A 9 38.71 -38.02 7.70
C PRO A 9 37.57 -37.53 8.61
N THR A 10 37.84 -36.77 9.66
CA THR A 10 36.77 -36.38 10.60
C THR A 10 36.74 -34.90 10.98
N THR A 11 37.85 -34.18 10.87
CA THR A 11 37.92 -32.73 11.18
C THR A 11 37.48 -31.85 10.01
N THR A 12 37.89 -32.20 8.79
CA THR A 12 37.53 -31.45 7.57
C THR A 12 36.05 -31.52 7.23
N ALA A 13 35.39 -32.66 7.51
CA ALA A 13 33.96 -32.84 7.29
C ALA A 13 33.11 -31.95 8.21
N ARG A 14 33.51 -31.79 9.48
CA ARG A 14 32.80 -30.93 10.45
C ARG A 14 32.96 -29.45 10.13
N LEU A 15 34.16 -29.02 9.73
CA LEU A 15 34.43 -27.65 9.26
C LEU A 15 33.63 -27.31 8.00
N ARG A 16 33.55 -28.24 7.04
CA ARG A 16 32.75 -28.06 5.81
C ARG A 16 31.26 -27.90 6.12
N ASN A 17 30.73 -28.72 7.03
CA ASN A 17 29.32 -28.63 7.42
C ASN A 17 29.02 -27.35 8.20
N ALA A 18 29.92 -26.92 9.09
CA ALA A 18 29.79 -25.65 9.80
C ALA A 18 29.84 -24.44 8.86
N ALA A 19 30.73 -24.46 7.86
CA ALA A 19 30.80 -23.44 6.84
C ALA A 19 29.52 -23.37 5.99
N LEU A 20 28.95 -24.52 5.62
CA LEU A 20 27.68 -24.56 4.89
C LEU A 20 26.51 -24.02 5.72
N VAL A 21 26.45 -24.33 7.01
CA VAL A 21 25.42 -23.79 7.91
C VAL A 21 25.57 -22.28 8.08
N ALA A 22 26.79 -21.77 8.26
CA ALA A 22 27.05 -20.34 8.34
C ALA A 22 26.66 -19.61 7.04
N LEU A 23 26.96 -20.22 5.89
CA LEU A 23 26.63 -19.68 4.57
C LEU A 23 25.11 -19.69 4.31
N LEU A 24 24.40 -20.72 4.79
CA LEU A 24 22.94 -20.77 4.76
C LEU A 24 22.30 -19.73 5.69
N LEU A 25 22.85 -19.51 6.88
CA LEU A 25 22.39 -18.47 7.80
C LEU A 25 22.59 -17.07 7.21
N LEU A 26 23.76 -16.79 6.62
CA LEU A 26 24.07 -15.53 5.93
C LEU A 26 23.22 -15.34 4.66
N ALA A 27 22.88 -16.41 3.93
CA ALA A 27 21.99 -16.33 2.79
C ALA A 27 20.51 -16.13 3.20
N ASN A 28 20.14 -16.56 4.41
CA ASN A 28 18.79 -16.45 4.94
C ASN A 28 18.51 -15.10 5.62
N THR A 29 19.51 -14.38 6.11
CA THR A 29 19.32 -13.02 6.69
C THR A 29 18.72 -12.06 5.67
N GLY A 30 19.18 -12.07 4.41
CA GLY A 30 18.60 -11.24 3.35
C GLY A 30 17.13 -11.56 3.03
N ARG A 31 16.71 -12.82 3.20
CA ARG A 31 15.32 -13.25 3.01
C ARG A 31 14.42 -12.81 4.18
N LEU A 32 14.94 -12.80 5.41
CA LEU A 32 14.23 -12.25 6.57
C LEU A 32 13.97 -10.75 6.45
N PHE A 33 14.92 -9.96 5.92
CA PHE A 33 14.71 -8.54 5.64
C PHE A 33 13.73 -8.31 4.47
N ALA A 34 13.72 -9.19 3.47
CA ALA A 34 12.76 -9.13 2.37
C ALA A 34 11.33 -9.55 2.79
N GLN A 35 11.21 -10.46 3.76
CA GLN A 35 9.92 -10.92 4.30
C GLN A 35 9.28 -9.90 5.26
N ALA A 36 10.05 -8.95 5.80
CA ALA A 36 9.52 -7.87 6.64
C ALA A 36 8.64 -6.87 5.85
N PHE A 37 8.68 -6.91 4.52
CA PHE A 37 7.79 -6.18 3.64
C PHE A 37 7.01 -7.19 2.78
N ASP A 38 6.07 -7.90 3.40
CA ASP A 38 5.15 -8.72 2.64
C ASP A 38 4.37 -7.80 1.70
N SER A 39 4.66 -7.90 0.40
CA SER A 39 4.11 -7.01 -0.62
C SER A 39 2.58 -6.97 -0.62
N THR A 40 1.96 -7.99 -0.05
CA THR A 40 0.51 -8.10 0.19
C THR A 40 0.05 -7.10 1.26
N GLU A 41 0.71 -7.03 2.41
CA GLU A 41 0.39 -6.06 3.48
C GLU A 41 0.63 -4.62 3.02
N LEU A 42 1.70 -4.38 2.26
CA LEU A 42 1.99 -3.05 1.74
C LEU A 42 0.95 -2.61 0.69
N LYS A 43 0.51 -3.51 -0.19
CA LYS A 43 -0.57 -3.24 -1.15
C LYS A 43 -1.88 -2.92 -0.45
N VAL A 44 -2.23 -3.70 0.58
CA VAL A 44 -3.45 -3.47 1.38
C VAL A 44 -3.35 -2.16 2.16
N GLY A 45 -2.21 -1.86 2.78
CA GLY A 45 -1.99 -0.61 3.52
C GLY A 45 -2.04 0.63 2.63
N ILE A 46 -1.45 0.58 1.43
CA ILE A 46 -1.51 1.66 0.44
C ILE A 46 -2.94 1.84 -0.08
N GLY A 47 -3.66 0.74 -0.36
CA GLY A 47 -5.06 0.79 -0.76
C GLY A 47 -5.95 1.45 0.30
N ASN A 48 -5.83 1.01 1.55
CA ASN A 48 -6.63 1.54 2.66
C ASN A 48 -6.30 3.01 2.98
N SER A 49 -5.03 3.41 2.91
CA SER A 49 -4.66 4.83 3.10
C SER A 49 -5.18 5.71 1.96
N LEU A 50 -5.14 5.23 0.71
CA LEU A 50 -5.73 5.92 -0.43
C LEU A 50 -7.24 6.12 -0.26
N ALA A 51 -7.95 5.09 0.26
CA ALA A 51 -9.38 5.17 0.57
C ALA A 51 -9.70 6.33 1.50
N VAL A 52 -8.94 6.41 2.59
CA VAL A 52 -9.12 7.42 3.63
C VAL A 52 -8.85 8.83 3.09
N ILE A 53 -7.79 9.00 2.30
CA ILE A 53 -7.48 10.30 1.66
C ILE A 53 -8.64 10.74 0.75
N MET A 54 -9.23 9.82 -0.01
CA MET A 54 -10.38 10.11 -0.87
C MET A 54 -11.65 10.45 -0.08
N MET A 55 -11.90 9.80 1.06
CA MET A 55 -13.01 10.18 1.96
C MET A 55 -12.81 11.58 2.55
N PHE A 56 -11.59 11.93 2.97
CA PHE A 56 -11.29 13.30 3.40
C PHE A 56 -11.47 14.31 2.26
N GLY A 57 -11.05 13.97 1.04
CA GLY A 57 -11.29 14.77 -0.15
C GLY A 57 -12.78 15.06 -0.36
N PHE A 58 -13.66 14.07 -0.23
CA PHE A 58 -15.11 14.25 -0.31
C PHE A 58 -15.64 15.23 0.75
N VAL A 59 -15.24 15.04 2.01
CA VAL A 59 -15.68 15.90 3.12
C VAL A 59 -15.22 17.35 2.91
N LEU A 60 -13.97 17.56 2.48
CA LEU A 60 -13.45 18.88 2.15
C LEU A 60 -14.16 19.50 0.93
N GLY A 61 -14.51 18.69 -0.07
CA GLY A 61 -15.29 19.12 -1.23
C GLY A 61 -16.67 19.65 -0.83
N ILE A 62 -17.41 18.91 0.01
CA ILE A 62 -18.72 19.35 0.53
C ILE A 62 -18.57 20.61 1.39
N ALA A 63 -17.54 20.69 2.23
CA ALA A 63 -17.27 21.88 3.03
C ALA A 63 -17.03 23.13 2.13
N ALA A 64 -16.31 22.98 1.01
CA ALA A 64 -16.09 24.06 0.04
C ALA A 64 -17.39 24.48 -0.69
N VAL A 65 -18.29 23.54 -0.99
CA VAL A 65 -19.62 23.86 -1.56
C VAL A 65 -20.45 24.66 -0.56
N ILE A 66 -20.47 24.24 0.70
CA ILE A 66 -21.20 24.94 1.77
C ILE A 66 -20.61 26.34 2.02
N ALA A 67 -19.28 26.45 2.08
CA ALA A 67 -18.58 27.72 2.24
C ALA A 67 -18.85 28.67 1.07
N GLY A 68 -18.87 28.16 -0.16
CA GLY A 68 -19.25 28.94 -1.34
C GLY A 68 -20.71 29.42 -1.29
N GLY A 69 -21.63 28.59 -0.79
CA GLY A 69 -23.01 28.97 -0.53
C GLY A 69 -23.13 30.11 0.49
N PHE A 70 -22.32 30.11 1.55
CA PHE A 70 -22.25 31.22 2.49
C PHE A 70 -21.61 32.49 1.90
N ALA A 71 -20.61 32.37 1.03
CA ALA A 71 -19.99 33.51 0.35
C ALA A 71 -20.98 34.23 -0.58
N ILE A 72 -21.79 33.50 -1.35
CA ILE A 72 -22.86 34.07 -2.19
C ILE A 72 -23.84 34.87 -1.33
N ARG A 73 -24.23 34.34 -0.17
CA ARG A 73 -25.16 35.01 0.75
C ARG A 73 -24.58 36.27 1.40
N ARG A 74 -23.25 36.44 1.38
CA ARG A 74 -22.54 37.62 1.91
C ARG A 74 -22.26 38.68 0.84
N GLY A 75 -22.65 38.44 -0.42
CA GLY A 75 -22.46 39.37 -1.52
C GLY A 75 -21.22 39.09 -2.38
N ASP A 76 -20.37 38.13 -2.00
CA ASP A 76 -19.26 37.67 -2.86
C ASP A 76 -19.71 36.48 -3.71
N VAL A 77 -20.46 36.81 -4.76
CA VAL A 77 -21.09 35.81 -5.63
C VAL A 77 -20.04 35.13 -6.51
N ASP A 78 -19.02 35.84 -6.95
CA ASP A 78 -18.02 35.30 -7.88
C ASP A 78 -17.06 34.33 -7.19
N GLN A 79 -16.59 34.65 -5.99
CA GLN A 79 -15.79 33.71 -5.20
C GLN A 79 -16.64 32.52 -4.75
N GLY A 80 -17.91 32.75 -4.38
CA GLY A 80 -18.81 31.69 -3.97
C GLY A 80 -19.17 30.70 -5.08
N LYS A 81 -19.42 31.18 -6.30
CA LYS A 81 -19.65 30.32 -7.48
C LYS A 81 -18.42 29.46 -7.78
N LEU A 82 -17.22 30.06 -7.76
CA LEU A 82 -15.97 29.33 -8.00
C LEU A 82 -15.69 28.28 -6.92
N SER A 83 -15.97 28.59 -5.64
CA SER A 83 -15.82 27.64 -4.53
C SER A 83 -16.81 26.47 -4.62
N ILE A 84 -18.04 26.72 -5.07
CA ILE A 84 -19.03 25.65 -5.29
C ILE A 84 -18.59 24.73 -6.41
N ILE A 85 -18.13 25.28 -7.54
CA ILE A 85 -17.66 24.49 -8.67
C ILE A 85 -16.43 23.66 -8.25
N GLY A 86 -15.45 24.28 -7.59
CA GLY A 86 -14.26 23.58 -7.09
C GLY A 86 -14.59 22.47 -6.09
N GLY A 87 -15.47 22.75 -5.12
CA GLY A 87 -15.92 21.77 -4.14
C GLY A 87 -16.67 20.60 -4.77
N ALA A 88 -17.53 20.87 -5.76
CA ALA A 88 -18.28 19.83 -6.47
C ALA A 88 -17.37 18.89 -7.27
N ILE A 89 -16.33 19.42 -7.93
CA ILE A 89 -15.36 18.60 -8.68
C ILE A 89 -14.59 17.67 -7.73
N ILE A 90 -14.11 18.21 -6.60
CA ILE A 90 -13.40 17.41 -5.60
C ILE A 90 -14.30 16.31 -5.03
N ALA A 91 -15.56 16.65 -4.71
CA ALA A 91 -16.52 15.68 -4.17
C ALA A 91 -16.94 14.62 -5.20
N ALA A 92 -16.90 14.92 -6.51
CA ALA A 92 -17.21 13.97 -7.57
C ALA A 92 -16.08 12.96 -7.85
N ALA A 93 -14.83 13.30 -7.50
CA ALA A 93 -13.66 12.49 -7.84
C ALA A 93 -13.73 11.04 -7.31
N PRO A 94 -14.14 10.75 -6.06
CA PRO A 94 -14.26 9.37 -5.57
C PRO A 94 -15.26 8.53 -6.38
N ALA A 95 -16.39 9.11 -6.77
CA ALA A 95 -17.41 8.42 -7.56
C ALA A 95 -16.92 8.08 -8.98
N VAL A 96 -16.16 8.99 -9.59
CA VAL A 96 -15.56 8.79 -10.92
C VAL A 96 -14.51 7.68 -10.89
N ILE A 97 -13.64 7.68 -9.88
CA ILE A 97 -12.59 6.66 -9.73
C ILE A 97 -13.22 5.29 -9.44
N TYR A 98 -14.28 5.24 -8.63
CA TYR A 98 -15.03 4.00 -8.39
C TYR A 98 -15.64 3.45 -9.68
N ALA A 99 -16.25 4.30 -10.51
CA ALA A 99 -16.77 3.89 -11.80
C ALA A 99 -15.68 3.35 -12.74
N PHE A 100 -14.50 3.97 -12.75
CA PHE A 100 -13.37 3.45 -13.53
C PHE A 100 -12.90 2.09 -13.04
N PHE A 101 -12.73 1.88 -11.74
CA PHE A 101 -12.33 0.56 -11.21
C PHE A 101 -13.33 -0.53 -11.62
N LYS A 102 -14.63 -0.22 -11.56
CA LYS A 102 -15.71 -1.12 -11.98
C LYS A 102 -15.70 -1.44 -13.48
N ILE A 103 -15.36 -0.46 -14.32
CA ILE A 103 -15.25 -0.67 -15.78
C ILE A 103 -14.03 -1.54 -16.13
N PHE A 104 -12.92 -1.37 -15.40
CA PHE A 104 -11.68 -2.11 -15.65
C PHE A 104 -11.59 -3.45 -14.90
N GLY A 105 -12.61 -3.82 -14.10
CA GLY A 105 -12.67 -5.11 -13.41
C GLY A 105 -11.62 -5.27 -12.31
N ILE A 106 -11.24 -4.18 -11.63
CA ILE A 106 -10.26 -4.17 -10.52
C ILE A 106 -10.99 -3.95 -9.18
N ASP A 107 -12.21 -4.47 -9.09
CA ASP A 107 -13.20 -4.16 -8.07
C ASP A 107 -12.74 -4.65 -6.68
N ASP A 108 -12.02 -5.78 -6.66
CA ASP A 108 -11.49 -6.44 -5.45
C ASP A 108 -10.48 -5.57 -4.67
N ASN A 109 -9.94 -4.51 -5.29
CA ASN A 109 -8.94 -3.62 -4.70
C ASN A 109 -9.35 -2.15 -4.77
N SER A 110 -10.62 -1.87 -5.07
CA SER A 110 -11.11 -0.49 -5.21
C SER A 110 -11.26 0.17 -3.83
N SER A 111 -10.19 0.84 -3.42
CA SER A 111 -10.12 1.65 -2.19
C SER A 111 -11.16 2.77 -2.11
N VAL A 112 -11.90 3.04 -3.17
CA VAL A 112 -12.95 4.07 -3.23
C VAL A 112 -14.37 3.51 -3.17
N GLY A 113 -14.54 2.17 -3.15
CA GLY A 113 -15.81 1.55 -2.81
C GLY A 113 -16.02 1.64 -1.30
N VAL A 114 -16.95 2.47 -0.85
CA VAL A 114 -17.38 2.46 0.56
C VAL A 114 -18.08 1.12 0.81
N GLY A 115 -17.30 0.12 1.22
CA GLY A 115 -17.76 -1.18 1.68
C GLY A 115 -18.54 -2.00 0.65
N ALA A 116 -18.07 -3.20 0.36
CA ALA A 116 -19.03 -4.26 0.06
C ALA A 116 -19.85 -4.48 1.34
N PHE A 117 -21.04 -3.89 1.40
CA PHE A 117 -22.10 -4.31 2.33
C PHE A 117 -22.91 -5.41 1.66
#